data_AF-A0A6G1S0G4-F1
#
_entry.id   AF-A0A6G1S0G4-F1
#
_cell.length_a   1.000
_cell.length_b   1.000
_cell.length_c   1.000
_cell.angle_alpha   90.00
_cell.angle_beta   90.00
_cell.angle_gamma   90.00
#
_symmetry.space_group_name_H-M   'P 1'
#
loop_
_entity.id
_entity.type
_entity.pdbx_description
1 polymer ?
#
loop_
_entity_poly.entity_id
_entity_poly.type
_entity_poly.pdbx_seq_one_letter_code
_entity_poly.pdbx_strand_id
1 'polypeptide(L)'
;NTCHSKLDAAVDGTACGENKWCFNGECVPVGYRPEAIDGSWGSWSSWASCSRSCGAGVQSAERQCSNPTPKYGGRYCLGERKRFRICNVKPCPRDKPSFRQVQCSQFNPMPYKGKLYSWTPVPNNINPCELHCRPEDEYFAEKLRDAVIDGTPC
;
A
#
# COMPACT_ATOMS: atom_id res chain seq x y z
N ASN A 1 18.09 -29.63 42.51
CA ASN A 1 18.00 -28.71 41.36
C ASN A 1 16.93 -29.20 40.40
N THR A 2 15.78 -28.56 40.39
CA THR A 2 14.69 -28.82 39.44
C THR A 2 14.82 -27.86 38.26
N CYS A 3 14.71 -28.40 37.04
CA CYS A 3 14.63 -27.56 35.84
C CYS A 3 13.16 -27.20 35.59
N HIS A 4 12.89 -25.93 35.34
CA HIS A 4 11.57 -25.43 34.94
C HIS A 4 11.66 -24.91 33.51
N SER A 5 10.90 -25.52 32.60
CA SER A 5 10.87 -25.10 31.20
C SER A 5 10.06 -23.82 31.03
N LYS A 6 10.50 -22.94 30.11
CA LYS A 6 9.73 -21.77 29.68
C LYS A 6 8.77 -22.06 28.52
N LEU A 7 8.77 -23.30 28.00
CA LEU A 7 8.03 -23.75 26.80
C LEU A 7 8.41 -23.05 25.49
N ASP A 8 9.44 -22.22 25.50
CA ASP A 8 10.03 -21.63 24.29
C ASP A 8 10.90 -22.66 23.56
N ALA A 9 10.89 -22.63 22.23
CA ALA A 9 11.79 -23.46 21.42
C ALA A 9 13.24 -23.00 21.59
N ALA A 10 14.18 -23.95 21.56
CA ALA A 10 15.60 -23.63 21.48
C ALA A 10 15.88 -22.82 20.21
N VAL A 11 16.66 -21.75 20.33
CA VAL A 11 17.02 -20.88 19.21
C VAL A 11 17.82 -21.67 18.16
N ASP A 12 17.60 -21.33 16.89
CA ASP A 12 18.35 -21.91 15.77
C ASP A 12 19.86 -21.79 15.99
N GLY A 13 20.59 -22.89 15.79
CA GLY A 13 22.03 -23.00 16.04
C GLY A 13 22.39 -23.66 17.37
N THR A 14 21.45 -23.81 18.30
CA THR A 14 21.71 -24.46 19.60
C THR A 14 22.08 -25.93 19.41
N ALA A 15 23.17 -26.40 20.03
CA ALA A 15 23.54 -27.81 19.98
C ALA A 15 22.49 -28.69 20.68
N CYS A 16 22.06 -29.77 20.03
CA CYS A 16 21.05 -30.71 20.55
C CYS A 16 21.52 -32.18 20.54
N GLY A 17 22.75 -32.42 20.10
CA GLY A 17 23.39 -33.74 20.06
C GLY A 17 24.76 -33.67 19.38
N GLU A 18 25.45 -34.80 19.31
CA GLU A 18 26.74 -34.89 18.62
C GLU A 18 26.57 -34.59 17.12
N ASN A 19 27.27 -33.57 16.61
CA ASN A 19 27.15 -33.05 15.24
C ASN A 19 25.70 -32.69 14.82
N LYS A 20 24.88 -32.24 15.77
CA LYS A 20 23.49 -31.80 15.53
C LYS A 20 23.18 -30.47 16.18
N TRP A 21 22.26 -29.72 15.58
CA TRP A 21 21.86 -28.39 16.02
C TRP A 21 20.35 -28.18 15.81
N CYS A 22 19.74 -27.29 16.59
CA CYS A 22 18.34 -26.93 16.50
C CYS A 22 18.12 -26.02 15.29
N PHE A 23 17.12 -26.32 14.47
CA PHE A 23 16.67 -25.48 13.36
C PHE A 23 15.16 -25.57 13.23
N ASN A 24 14.45 -24.43 13.31
CA ASN A 24 12.98 -24.37 13.33
C ASN A 24 12.33 -25.33 14.34
N GLY A 25 12.97 -25.53 15.50
CA GLY A 25 12.49 -26.40 16.57
C GLY A 25 12.80 -27.89 16.41
N GLU A 26 13.50 -28.30 15.35
CA GLU A 26 13.94 -29.68 15.13
C GLU A 26 15.46 -29.84 15.29
N CYS A 27 15.90 -31.00 15.80
CA CYS A 27 17.32 -31.31 15.97
C CYS A 27 17.89 -31.97 14.70
N VAL A 28 18.61 -31.21 13.88
CA VAL A 28 19.07 -31.60 12.54
C VAL A 28 20.60 -31.76 12.47
N PRO A 29 21.15 -32.58 11.55
CA PRO A 29 22.59 -32.70 11.35
C PRO A 29 23.26 -31.40 10.88
N VAL A 30 24.55 -31.23 11.19
CA VAL A 30 25.37 -30.16 10.61
C VAL A 30 25.37 -30.25 9.08
N GLY A 31 25.15 -29.12 8.42
CA GLY A 31 25.05 -29.05 6.96
C GLY A 31 23.67 -29.35 6.38
N TYR A 32 22.69 -29.70 7.22
CA TYR A 32 21.29 -29.80 6.79
C TYR A 32 20.82 -28.48 6.17
N ARG A 33 20.26 -28.57 4.97
CA ARG A 33 19.63 -27.45 4.26
C ARG A 33 18.22 -27.90 3.88
N PRO A 34 17.16 -27.26 4.40
CA PRO A 34 15.80 -27.57 4.00
C PRO A 34 15.59 -27.25 2.50
N GLU A 35 14.68 -27.97 1.87
CA GLU A 35 14.27 -27.66 0.50
C GLU A 35 13.63 -26.28 0.41
N ALA A 36 13.93 -25.56 -0.67
CA ALA A 36 13.34 -24.26 -0.95
C ALA A 36 11.83 -24.39 -1.17
N ILE A 37 11.05 -23.54 -0.51
CA ILE A 37 9.61 -23.45 -0.72
C ILE A 37 9.36 -22.16 -1.48
N ASP A 38 9.01 -22.28 -2.76
CA ASP A 38 8.62 -21.14 -3.58
C ASP A 38 7.26 -20.59 -3.14
N GLY A 39 7.12 -19.27 -3.20
CA GLY A 39 5.89 -18.59 -2.83
C GLY A 39 4.82 -18.74 -3.89
N SER A 40 3.57 -18.87 -3.45
CA SER A 40 2.42 -18.76 -4.35
C SER A 40 1.37 -17.77 -3.82
N TRP A 41 0.64 -17.18 -4.75
CA TRP A 41 -0.35 -16.16 -4.46
C TRP A 41 -1.51 -16.73 -3.66
N GLY A 42 -1.86 -16.04 -2.58
CA GLY A 42 -3.16 -16.20 -1.93
C GLY A 42 -4.29 -15.64 -2.79
N SER A 43 -5.52 -15.85 -2.32
CA SER A 43 -6.72 -15.28 -2.92
C SER A 43 -6.67 -13.74 -2.90
N TRP A 44 -7.31 -13.14 -3.89
CA TRP A 44 -7.58 -11.70 -3.87
C TRP A 44 -8.46 -11.33 -2.69
N SER A 45 -8.19 -10.17 -2.09
CA SER A 45 -9.09 -9.51 -1.16
C SER A 45 -10.41 -9.18 -1.86
N SER A 46 -11.43 -8.88 -1.05
CA SER A 46 -12.57 -8.12 -1.54
C SER A 46 -12.08 -6.79 -2.13
N TRP A 47 -12.86 -6.24 -3.05
CA TRP A 47 -12.58 -4.92 -3.57
C TRP A 47 -12.79 -3.86 -2.48
N ALA A 48 -11.86 -2.91 -2.40
CA ALA A 48 -11.98 -1.75 -1.54
C ALA A 48 -13.16 -0.86 -1.98
N SER A 49 -13.53 0.07 -1.11
CA SER A 49 -14.50 1.11 -1.44
C SER A 49 -14.06 1.91 -2.68
N CYS A 50 -15.03 2.30 -3.51
CA CYS A 50 -14.74 3.13 -4.67
C CYS A 50 -14.21 4.50 -4.23
N SER A 51 -13.17 5.01 -4.88
CA SER A 51 -12.58 6.32 -4.57
C SER A 51 -13.53 7.50 -4.79
N ARG A 52 -14.58 7.32 -5.60
CA ARG A 52 -15.55 8.34 -5.97
C ARG A 52 -16.96 7.77 -5.98
N SER A 53 -17.96 8.59 -5.64
CA SER A 53 -19.38 8.22 -5.71
C SER A 53 -20.02 8.48 -7.08
N CYS A 54 -19.37 9.27 -7.94
CA CYS A 54 -19.81 9.57 -9.30
C CYS A 54 -18.61 9.92 -10.22
N GLY A 55 -18.86 9.88 -11.52
CA GLY A 55 -17.98 10.33 -12.60
C GLY A 55 -16.76 9.44 -12.84
N ALA A 56 -16.88 8.14 -12.56
CA ALA A 56 -15.83 7.11 -12.65
C ALA A 56 -14.74 7.23 -11.57
N GLY A 57 -14.94 6.50 -10.46
CA GLY A 57 -13.91 6.23 -9.46
C GLY A 57 -13.15 4.94 -9.74
N VAL A 58 -12.19 4.64 -8.87
CA VAL A 58 -11.36 3.45 -8.91
C VAL A 58 -11.48 2.71 -7.58
N GLN A 59 -11.54 1.38 -7.64
CA GLN A 59 -11.39 0.51 -6.49
C GLN A 59 -10.25 -0.46 -6.74
N SER A 60 -9.60 -0.90 -5.66
CA SER A 60 -8.48 -1.83 -5.73
C SER A 60 -8.74 -3.11 -4.94
N ALA A 61 -8.07 -4.19 -5.34
CA ALA A 61 -8.01 -5.43 -4.58
C ALA A 61 -6.55 -5.88 -4.52
N GLU A 62 -6.16 -6.48 -3.42
CA GLU A 62 -4.78 -6.90 -3.14
C GLU A 62 -4.73 -8.39 -2.82
N ARG A 63 -3.58 -9.01 -3.03
CA ARG A 63 -3.32 -10.39 -2.61
C ARG A 63 -1.93 -10.49 -2.01
N GLN A 64 -1.71 -11.49 -1.17
CA GLN A 64 -0.43 -11.73 -0.51
C GLN A 64 0.25 -12.96 -1.08
N CYS A 65 1.58 -12.96 -1.12
CA CYS A 65 2.38 -14.12 -1.48
C CYS A 65 2.52 -15.04 -0.25
N SER A 66 1.43 -15.70 0.11
CA SER A 66 1.28 -16.40 1.39
C SER A 66 0.69 -17.80 1.26
N ASN A 67 0.49 -18.30 0.05
CA ASN A 67 -0.14 -19.61 -0.19
C ASN A 67 0.67 -20.49 -1.17
N PRO A 68 1.86 -21.00 -0.75
CA PRO A 68 2.48 -20.82 0.56
C PRO A 68 3.36 -19.55 0.62
N THR A 69 3.76 -19.15 1.83
CA THR A 69 4.79 -18.12 2.02
C THR A 69 6.15 -18.70 1.62
N PRO A 70 6.97 -17.99 0.83
CA PRO A 70 8.28 -18.49 0.44
C PRO A 70 9.18 -18.69 1.66
N LYS A 71 9.89 -19.81 1.70
CA LYS A 71 10.83 -20.17 2.79
C LYS A 71 12.10 -20.76 2.22
N TYR A 72 13.16 -20.75 3.04
CA TYR A 72 14.40 -21.48 2.77
C TYR A 72 15.08 -21.10 1.45
N GLY A 73 15.01 -19.81 1.08
CA GLY A 73 15.57 -19.31 -0.18
C GLY A 73 14.69 -19.55 -1.41
N GLY A 74 13.43 -19.99 -1.22
CA GLY A 74 12.45 -20.08 -2.30
C GLY A 74 12.07 -18.72 -2.89
N ARG A 75 11.63 -18.75 -4.14
CA ARG A 75 11.34 -17.56 -4.96
C ARG A 75 10.10 -16.84 -4.46
N TYR A 76 10.14 -15.52 -4.53
CA TYR A 76 8.95 -14.71 -4.30
C TYR A 76 7.96 -14.80 -5.48
N CYS A 77 6.68 -14.58 -5.22
CA CYS A 77 5.63 -14.66 -6.23
C CYS A 77 5.84 -13.66 -7.36
N LEU A 78 5.68 -14.13 -8.60
CA LEU A 78 5.70 -13.29 -9.80
C LEU A 78 4.28 -12.86 -10.19
N GLY A 79 4.15 -11.62 -10.66
CA GLY A 79 2.88 -11.04 -11.12
C GLY A 79 2.31 -9.97 -10.20
N GLU A 80 1.05 -9.59 -10.45
CA GLU A 80 0.42 -8.44 -9.80
C GLU A 80 0.08 -8.72 -8.33
N ARG A 81 0.53 -7.87 -7.41
CA ARG A 81 0.09 -7.88 -6.00
C ARG A 81 -1.23 -7.13 -5.80
N LYS A 82 -1.50 -6.15 -6.67
CA LYS A 82 -2.64 -5.24 -6.59
C LYS A 82 -3.27 -5.10 -7.97
N ARG A 83 -4.59 -5.14 -8.03
CA ARG A 83 -5.38 -4.91 -9.25
C ARG A 83 -6.40 -3.80 -9.03
N PHE A 84 -6.82 -3.17 -10.12
CA PHE A 84 -7.72 -2.02 -10.10
C PHE A 84 -8.90 -2.23 -11.05
N ARG A 85 -10.04 -1.60 -10.74
CA ARG A 85 -11.17 -1.49 -11.67
C ARG A 85 -11.93 -0.19 -11.48
N ILE A 86 -12.60 0.25 -12.54
CA ILE A 86 -13.46 1.44 -12.52
C ILE A 86 -14.77 1.12 -11.78
N CYS A 87 -15.31 2.11 -11.07
CA CYS A 87 -16.61 2.04 -10.39
C CYS A 87 -17.35 3.39 -10.47
N ASN A 88 -18.64 3.38 -10.17
CA ASN A 88 -19.45 4.60 -10.05
C ASN A 88 -19.34 5.54 -11.28
N VAL A 89 -19.55 4.97 -12.46
CA VAL A 89 -19.40 5.65 -13.76
C VAL A 89 -20.49 6.68 -14.08
N LYS A 90 -21.56 6.72 -13.29
CA LYS A 90 -22.65 7.70 -13.48
C LYS A 90 -22.07 9.12 -13.37
N PRO A 91 -22.32 10.03 -14.33
CA PRO A 91 -21.81 11.40 -14.26
C PRO A 91 -22.17 12.11 -12.95
N CYS A 92 -21.29 13.01 -12.51
CA CYS A 92 -21.60 13.85 -11.37
C CYS A 92 -22.58 14.97 -11.75
N PRO A 93 -23.37 15.47 -10.78
CA PRO A 93 -24.20 16.65 -11.00
C PRO A 93 -23.34 17.86 -11.42
N ARG A 94 -23.86 18.68 -12.33
CA ARG A 94 -23.12 19.83 -12.92
C ARG A 94 -22.88 20.97 -11.93
N ASP A 95 -23.64 21.03 -10.85
CA ASP A 95 -23.51 22.02 -9.77
C ASP A 95 -22.40 21.69 -8.77
N LYS A 96 -21.75 20.52 -8.90
CA LYS A 96 -20.72 20.08 -7.95
C LYS A 96 -19.31 20.44 -8.44
N PRO A 97 -18.39 20.77 -7.52
CA PRO A 97 -17.00 21.02 -7.86
C PRO A 97 -16.34 19.78 -8.48
N SER A 98 -15.31 20.01 -9.29
CA SER A 98 -14.50 18.91 -9.83
C SER A 98 -13.75 18.19 -8.70
N PHE A 99 -13.35 16.93 -8.93
CA PHE A 99 -12.61 16.14 -7.93
C PHE A 99 -11.27 16.77 -7.57
N ARG A 100 -10.63 17.43 -8.54
CA ARG A 100 -9.38 18.16 -8.30
C ARG A 100 -9.63 19.42 -7.45
N GLN A 101 -10.74 20.12 -7.69
CA GLN A 101 -11.18 21.23 -6.83
C GLN A 101 -11.44 20.77 -5.40
N VAL A 102 -12.19 19.67 -5.21
CA VAL A 102 -12.45 19.11 -3.87
C VAL A 102 -11.14 18.82 -3.14
N GLN A 103 -10.13 18.28 -3.83
CA GLN A 103 -8.82 17.99 -3.24
C GLN A 103 -8.04 19.24 -2.86
N CYS A 104 -8.05 20.30 -3.68
CA CYS A 104 -7.45 21.59 -3.30
C CYS A 104 -8.18 22.20 -2.09
N SER A 105 -9.51 22.18 -2.08
CA SER A 105 -10.32 22.78 -1.01
C SER A 105 -10.15 22.08 0.36
N GLN A 106 -9.65 20.84 0.40
CA GLN A 106 -9.25 20.20 1.67
C GLN A 106 -8.14 20.96 2.40
N PHE A 107 -7.38 21.81 1.70
CA PHE A 107 -6.33 22.63 2.27
C PHE A 107 -6.80 24.02 2.73
N ASN A 108 -8.04 24.42 2.43
CA ASN A 108 -8.58 25.71 2.86
C ASN A 108 -8.55 25.93 4.39
N PRO A 109 -8.82 24.91 5.23
CA PRO A 109 -8.75 25.07 6.70
C PRO A 109 -7.31 25.12 7.25
N MET A 110 -6.28 24.89 6.42
CA MET A 110 -4.89 24.80 6.87
C MET A 110 -4.13 26.07 6.47
N PRO A 111 -3.50 26.78 7.43
CA PRO A 111 -2.74 27.99 7.12
C PRO A 111 -1.48 27.65 6.34
N TYR A 112 -1.27 28.32 5.19
CA TYR A 112 -0.06 28.27 4.41
C TYR A 112 0.74 29.54 4.65
N LYS A 113 1.97 29.40 5.15
CA LYS A 113 2.83 30.54 5.56
C LYS A 113 2.10 31.53 6.48
N GLY A 114 1.26 31.02 7.38
CA GLY A 114 0.51 31.81 8.37
C GLY A 114 -0.77 32.47 7.85
N LYS A 115 -1.16 32.28 6.58
CA LYS A 115 -2.39 32.83 5.99
C LYS A 115 -3.30 31.70 5.50
N LEU A 116 -4.61 31.88 5.64
CA LEU A 116 -5.62 30.97 5.07
C LEU A 116 -5.92 31.39 3.63
N TYR A 117 -6.19 30.40 2.78
CA TYR A 117 -6.47 30.62 1.36
C TYR A 117 -7.64 29.75 0.91
N SER A 118 -8.37 30.22 -0.10
CA SER A 118 -9.23 29.36 -0.91
C SER A 118 -8.41 28.83 -2.08
N TRP A 119 -8.18 27.51 -2.10
CA TRP A 119 -7.34 26.87 -3.10
C TRP A 119 -8.16 26.35 -4.28
N THR A 120 -7.67 26.62 -5.49
CA THR A 120 -8.23 26.14 -6.76
C THR A 120 -7.19 25.34 -7.54
N PRO A 121 -7.59 24.35 -8.34
CA PRO A 121 -6.68 23.47 -9.05
C PRO A 121 -6.04 24.17 -10.23
N VAL A 122 -4.76 23.89 -10.44
CA VAL A 122 -4.00 24.34 -11.61
C VAL A 122 -3.70 23.13 -12.48
N PRO A 123 -3.97 23.19 -13.81
CA PRO A 123 -3.61 22.11 -14.72
C PRO A 123 -2.08 21.96 -14.81
N ASN A 124 -1.59 20.73 -14.75
CA ASN A 124 -0.17 20.41 -14.94
C ASN A 124 -0.06 19.32 -16.01
N ASN A 125 0.37 19.70 -17.22
CA ASN A 125 0.47 18.76 -18.34
C ASN A 125 1.75 17.90 -18.29
N ILE A 126 2.72 18.27 -17.44
CA ILE A 126 3.97 17.52 -17.28
C ILE A 126 3.75 16.36 -16.32
N ASN A 127 3.18 16.66 -15.14
CA ASN A 127 2.83 15.67 -14.13
C ASN A 127 1.34 15.81 -13.78
N PRO A 128 0.43 15.29 -14.62
CA PRO A 128 -1.00 15.47 -14.42
C PRO A 128 -1.52 14.77 -13.17
N CYS A 129 -0.81 13.78 -12.63
CA CYS A 129 -1.21 13.13 -11.38
C CYS A 129 -0.78 13.90 -10.12
N GLU A 130 0.01 14.97 -10.20
CA GLU A 130 0.32 15.81 -9.03
C GLU A 130 -0.84 16.76 -8.72
N LEU A 131 -1.02 17.10 -7.44
CA LEU A 131 -2.01 18.10 -7.02
C LEU A 131 -1.35 19.46 -6.91
N HIS A 132 -1.43 20.25 -7.99
CA HIS A 132 -1.05 21.65 -8.00
C HIS A 132 -2.28 22.53 -7.77
N CYS A 133 -2.17 23.45 -6.81
CA CYS A 133 -3.24 24.36 -6.44
C CYS A 133 -2.70 25.80 -6.32
N ARG A 134 -3.55 26.77 -6.58
CA ARG A 134 -3.27 28.20 -6.46
C ARG A 134 -4.35 28.86 -5.60
N PRO A 135 -4.00 29.82 -4.72
CA PRO A 135 -5.00 30.62 -4.03
C PRO A 135 -5.81 31.48 -5.01
N GLU A 136 -7.11 31.65 -4.79
CA GLU A 136 -7.98 32.47 -5.66
C GLU A 136 -7.47 33.91 -5.85
N ASP A 137 -6.91 34.50 -4.79
CA ASP A 137 -6.48 35.90 -4.76
C ASP A 137 -4.96 36.10 -4.97
N GLU A 138 -4.21 35.06 -5.36
CA GLU A 138 -2.75 35.12 -5.48
C GLU A 138 -2.28 34.48 -6.80
N TYR A 139 -1.09 34.88 -7.28
CA TYR A 139 -0.57 34.43 -8.57
C TYR A 139 0.30 33.17 -8.50
N PHE A 140 0.73 32.76 -7.31
CA PHE A 140 1.63 31.62 -7.14
C PHE A 140 0.85 30.30 -7.12
N ALA A 141 1.46 29.23 -7.63
CA ALA A 141 0.94 27.87 -7.52
C ALA A 141 1.86 27.04 -6.63
N GLU A 142 1.29 26.12 -5.87
CA GLU A 142 2.01 25.19 -5.01
C GLU A 142 1.59 23.76 -5.30
N LYS A 143 2.56 22.85 -5.21
CA LYS A 143 2.28 21.42 -5.18
C LYS A 143 1.85 21.03 -3.76
N LEU A 144 0.54 20.90 -3.55
CA LEU A 144 -0.02 20.55 -2.24
C LEU A 144 0.02 19.04 -1.96
N ARG A 145 0.06 18.19 -3.00
CA ARG A 145 0.31 16.74 -2.87
C ARG A 145 1.09 16.19 -4.06
N ASP A 146 1.90 15.16 -3.79
CA ASP A 146 2.62 14.40 -4.81
C ASP A 146 1.69 13.58 -5.73
N ALA A 147 0.51 13.21 -5.24
CA ALA A 147 -0.48 12.47 -6.01
C ALA A 147 -1.91 12.94 -5.69
N VAL A 148 -2.72 13.09 -6.74
CA VAL A 148 -4.17 13.17 -6.65
C VAL A 148 -4.76 11.81 -6.29
N ILE A 149 -5.97 11.81 -5.74
CA ILE A 149 -6.73 10.60 -5.42
C ILE A 149 -6.99 9.80 -6.71
N ASP A 150 -6.81 8.48 -6.65
CA ASP A 150 -7.05 7.56 -7.76
C ASP A 150 -8.43 7.79 -8.41
N GLY A 151 -8.42 7.87 -9.73
CA GLY A 151 -9.62 8.19 -10.52
C GLY A 151 -9.89 9.69 -10.67
N THR A 152 -9.05 10.59 -10.16
CA THR A 152 -9.10 12.01 -10.55
C THR A 152 -8.69 12.13 -12.02
N PRO A 153 -9.47 12.80 -12.89
CA PRO A 153 -9.09 13.03 -14.27
C PRO A 153 -7.75 13.77 -14.38
N CYS A 154 -6.89 13.26 -15.26
CA CYS A 154 -5.61 13.86 -15.66
C CYS A 154 -5.83 15.00 -16.65
#